data_AF-A0A933SZ99-F1
#
_entry.id   AF-A0A933SZ99-F1
#
_cell.length_a   1.000
_cell.length_b   1.000
_cell.length_c   1.000
_cell.angle_alpha   90.00
_cell.angle_beta   90.00
_cell.angle_gamma   90.00
#
_symmetry.space_group_name_H-M   'P 1'
#
loop_
_entity.id
_entity.type
_entity.pdbx_description
1 polymer ?
#
loop_
_entity_poly.entity_id
_entity_poly.type
_entity_poly.pdbx_seq_one_letter_code
_entity_poly.pdbx_strand_id
1 'polypeptide(L)'
;MLLLYNFLSTLALLIYLPGLIFKKGPADRLRYLSERLGISQYAAADVWIHAVSVGEVIACLPFLKQLKKEFPNMKIVFSTTTYTGQGVALEKFPEADRIMYMPWDSALCVGRAVKLLAPKIFATMETELWPQLFKKLKDRGSHIVVINGRISSNSFKGYKRIRPFIKKVLTYVDVFYMQGKNDAERIIMLGAGQKKVSVTGNFKFDINLPAIKHEKTWIDNIEGRILVAGSTHRGEEEIILEAFKLIRESIPDLKLILAPRHPERFQEAEDILRKKGFNFIRRTEIEKRVQGFKGSRVQAIEEEKGQGSNGEGQGVKGSRGQEEKKGEAYDVVLLDTIGELPEVYSAATVVFVGGSLLPHGGHNIMEPAYWAKPVIFGPHMDNFMIAEEFLKQDAALMVRGSGGMANTVRDLLQYSDKAKEMGQRAKVITENNTGAVKKAVELIRNMLHEAGHRGTV
;
A
#
# COMPACT_ATOMS: atom_id res chain seq x y z
N MET A 1 1.37 33.46 -24.39
CA MET A 1 1.61 32.09 -23.92
C MET A 1 0.34 31.37 -23.48
N LEU A 2 -0.38 31.77 -22.41
CA LEU A 2 -1.59 31.06 -21.97
C LEU A 2 -2.76 31.13 -22.98
N LEU A 3 -2.97 32.29 -23.62
CA LEU A 3 -3.94 32.43 -24.71
C LEU A 3 -3.60 31.55 -25.92
N LEU A 4 -2.31 31.48 -26.28
CA LEU A 4 -1.83 30.61 -27.35
C LEU A 4 -2.03 29.13 -26.99
N TYR A 5 -1.69 28.72 -25.77
CA TYR A 5 -1.97 27.38 -25.27
C TYR A 5 -3.47 27.06 -25.35
N ASN A 6 -4.35 27.98 -24.92
CA ASN A 6 -5.79 27.79 -24.99
C ASN A 6 -6.27 27.60 -26.44
N PHE A 7 -5.77 28.44 -27.36
CA PHE A 7 -6.10 28.35 -28.77
C PHE A 7 -5.68 26.99 -29.33
N LEU A 8 -4.43 26.58 -29.11
CA LEU A 8 -3.90 25.29 -29.56
C LEU A 8 -4.63 24.10 -28.92
N SER A 9 -4.94 24.17 -27.63
CA SER A 9 -5.71 23.13 -26.92
C SER A 9 -7.13 23.02 -27.45
N THR A 10 -7.79 24.15 -27.75
CA THR A 10 -9.13 24.17 -28.35
C THR A 10 -9.10 23.61 -29.77
N LEU A 11 -8.11 24.00 -30.58
CA LEU A 11 -7.93 23.47 -31.92
C LEU A 11 -7.65 21.95 -31.88
N ALA A 12 -6.81 21.49 -30.96
CA ALA A 12 -6.52 20.08 -30.75
C ALA A 12 -7.78 19.30 -30.36
N LEU A 13 -8.66 19.88 -29.52
CA LEU A 13 -9.97 19.28 -29.21
C LEU A 13 -10.81 19.12 -30.48
N LEU A 14 -10.93 20.17 -31.31
CA LEU A 14 -11.73 20.11 -32.54
C LEU A 14 -11.23 19.04 -33.51
N ILE A 15 -9.90 18.93 -33.66
CA ILE A 15 -9.26 17.90 -34.50
C ILE A 15 -9.46 16.50 -33.91
N TYR A 16 -9.37 16.36 -32.59
CA TYR A 16 -9.47 15.06 -31.91
C TYR A 16 -10.91 14.62 -31.63
N LEU A 17 -11.89 15.52 -31.73
CA LEU A 17 -13.30 15.27 -31.43
C LEU A 17 -13.89 14.08 -32.22
N PRO A 18 -13.64 13.93 -33.54
CA PRO A 18 -14.07 12.73 -34.26
C PRO A 18 -13.45 11.45 -33.67
N GLY A 19 -12.18 11.49 -33.26
CA GLY A 19 -11.51 10.37 -32.59
C GLY A 19 -12.18 9.99 -31.26
N LEU A 20 -12.61 10.97 -30.47
CA LEU A 20 -13.39 10.76 -29.24
C LEU A 20 -14.77 10.16 -29.53
N ILE A 21 -15.36 10.49 -30.68
CA ILE A 21 -16.69 10.01 -31.09
C ILE A 21 -16.64 8.59 -31.68
N PHE A 22 -15.59 8.21 -32.42
CA PHE A 22 -15.58 6.96 -33.22
C PHE A 22 -14.64 5.85 -32.75
N LYS A 23 -13.65 6.11 -31.87
CA LYS A 23 -12.71 5.07 -31.39
C LYS A 23 -13.37 4.15 -30.35
N LYS A 24 -12.95 2.88 -30.22
CA LYS A 24 -13.36 1.99 -29.11
C LYS A 24 -13.09 2.70 -27.77
N GLY A 25 -14.11 2.82 -26.92
CA GLY A 25 -14.12 3.75 -25.77
C GLY A 25 -14.94 3.23 -24.59
N PRO A 26 -15.20 4.06 -23.57
CA PRO A 26 -16.00 3.66 -22.41
C PRO A 26 -17.41 3.21 -22.82
N ALA A 27 -18.00 2.30 -22.03
CA ALA A 27 -19.33 1.75 -22.30
C ALA A 27 -20.40 2.85 -22.42
N ASP A 28 -20.30 3.89 -21.59
CA ASP A 28 -21.16 5.09 -21.65
C ASP A 28 -20.42 6.26 -22.32
N ARG A 29 -20.49 6.29 -23.66
CA ARG A 29 -19.82 7.29 -24.50
C ARG A 29 -20.42 8.69 -24.36
N LEU A 30 -21.74 8.79 -24.21
CA LEU A 30 -22.42 10.08 -24.08
C LEU A 30 -21.99 10.79 -22.80
N ARG A 31 -21.96 10.06 -21.68
CA ARG A 31 -21.42 10.59 -20.43
C ARG A 31 -19.97 11.01 -20.58
N TYR A 32 -19.12 10.15 -21.15
CA TYR A 32 -17.70 10.47 -21.38
C TYR A 32 -17.52 11.78 -22.16
N LEU A 33 -18.19 11.93 -23.30
CA LEU A 33 -18.12 13.15 -24.11
C LEU A 33 -18.66 14.36 -23.35
N SER A 34 -19.78 14.20 -22.63
CA SER A 34 -20.37 15.30 -21.85
C SER A 34 -19.43 15.81 -20.75
N GLU A 35 -18.69 14.91 -20.09
CA GLU A 35 -17.73 15.26 -19.05
C GLU A 35 -16.45 15.87 -19.66
N ARG A 36 -15.92 15.29 -20.74
CA ARG A 36 -14.75 15.83 -21.47
C ARG A 36 -15.02 17.23 -22.03
N LEU A 37 -16.22 17.49 -22.54
CA LEU A 37 -16.60 18.80 -23.07
C LEU A 37 -17.02 19.80 -21.99
N GLY A 38 -17.12 19.36 -20.72
CA GLY A 38 -17.51 20.23 -19.61
C GLY A 38 -19.01 20.55 -19.54
N ILE A 39 -19.85 19.84 -20.30
CA ILE A 39 -21.31 20.09 -20.44
C ILE A 39 -22.17 19.15 -19.59
N SER A 40 -21.55 18.22 -18.87
CA SER A 40 -22.26 17.36 -17.91
C SER A 40 -22.98 18.18 -16.83
N GLN A 41 -23.91 17.56 -16.11
CA GLN A 41 -24.49 18.17 -14.91
C GLN A 41 -23.47 18.09 -13.79
N TYR A 42 -23.29 19.16 -13.01
CA TYR A 42 -22.35 19.19 -11.87
C TYR A 42 -23.04 19.75 -10.63
N ALA A 43 -22.71 19.19 -9.47
CA ALA A 43 -23.10 19.70 -8.16
C ALA A 43 -21.87 20.28 -7.47
N ALA A 44 -22.08 21.20 -6.52
CA ALA A 44 -21.00 21.81 -5.76
C ALA A 44 -20.20 20.75 -4.97
N ALA A 45 -18.90 20.95 -4.87
CA ALA A 45 -17.96 20.09 -4.17
C ALA A 45 -17.07 20.90 -3.23
N ASP A 46 -16.61 20.28 -2.14
CA ASP A 46 -15.61 20.89 -1.27
C ASP A 46 -14.20 20.69 -1.85
N VAL A 47 -13.92 19.46 -2.30
CA VAL A 47 -12.61 19.07 -2.82
C VAL A 47 -12.78 18.35 -4.16
N TRP A 48 -11.97 18.75 -5.14
CA TRP A 48 -11.83 18.06 -6.41
C TRP A 48 -10.44 17.43 -6.51
N ILE A 49 -10.37 16.10 -6.59
CA ILE A 49 -9.13 15.34 -6.67
C ILE A 49 -8.98 14.73 -8.08
N HIS A 50 -7.77 14.74 -8.61
CA HIS A 50 -7.45 14.20 -9.94
C HIS A 50 -6.31 13.19 -9.91
N ALA A 51 -6.52 12.05 -10.58
CA ALA A 51 -5.52 11.03 -10.87
C ALA A 51 -5.68 10.54 -12.31
N VAL A 52 -4.65 10.69 -13.15
CA VAL A 52 -4.78 10.54 -14.61
C VAL A 52 -4.95 9.07 -15.03
N SER A 53 -4.27 8.15 -14.33
CA SER A 53 -4.06 6.75 -14.73
C SER A 53 -4.42 5.75 -13.63
N VAL A 54 -4.49 4.45 -13.97
CA VAL A 54 -4.75 3.37 -13.00
C VAL A 54 -3.74 3.38 -11.86
N GLY A 55 -2.45 3.55 -12.15
CA GLY A 55 -1.39 3.54 -11.14
C GLY A 55 -1.54 4.68 -10.14
N GLU A 56 -1.93 5.87 -10.61
CA GLU A 56 -2.18 7.03 -9.74
C GLU A 56 -3.47 6.88 -8.94
N VAL A 57 -4.53 6.33 -9.55
CA VAL A 57 -5.77 6.02 -8.82
C VAL A 57 -5.45 5.09 -7.66
N ILE A 58 -4.77 3.96 -7.91
CA ILE A 58 -4.39 3.00 -6.88
C ILE A 58 -3.54 3.66 -5.78
N ALA A 59 -2.55 4.47 -6.16
CA ALA A 59 -1.70 5.18 -5.20
C ALA A 59 -2.48 6.23 -4.37
N CYS A 60 -3.54 6.81 -4.93
CA CYS A 60 -4.37 7.83 -4.27
C CYS A 60 -5.42 7.23 -3.32
N LEU A 61 -5.82 5.95 -3.49
CA LEU A 61 -6.87 5.31 -2.69
C LEU A 61 -6.66 5.41 -1.17
N PRO A 62 -5.46 5.16 -0.60
CA PRO A 62 -5.25 5.30 0.85
C PRO A 62 -5.54 6.72 1.33
N PHE A 63 -5.12 7.73 0.58
CA PHE A 63 -5.40 9.14 0.85
C PHE A 63 -6.89 9.45 0.79
N LEU A 64 -7.59 9.00 -0.26
CA LEU A 64 -9.04 9.22 -0.39
C LEU A 64 -9.83 8.58 0.76
N LYS A 65 -9.50 7.34 1.13
CA LYS A 65 -10.16 6.62 2.22
C LYS A 65 -9.89 7.28 3.57
N GLN A 66 -8.65 7.68 3.85
CA GLN A 66 -8.34 8.38 5.10
C GLN A 66 -9.03 9.74 5.16
N LEU A 67 -9.07 10.46 4.04
CA LEU A 67 -9.71 11.77 3.94
C LEU A 67 -11.23 11.67 4.18
N LYS A 68 -11.92 10.69 3.58
CA LYS A 68 -13.36 10.47 3.79
C LYS A 68 -13.67 9.96 5.20
N LYS A 69 -12.81 9.11 5.77
CA LYS A 69 -12.90 8.68 7.17
C LYS A 69 -12.84 9.86 8.14
N GLU A 70 -11.96 10.82 7.87
CA GLU A 70 -11.76 11.98 8.73
C GLU A 70 -12.81 13.08 8.53
N PHE A 71 -13.27 13.26 7.29
CA PHE A 71 -14.33 14.21 6.94
C PHE A 71 -15.51 13.49 6.24
N PRO A 72 -16.37 12.76 6.98
CA PRO A 72 -17.44 11.95 6.38
C PRO A 72 -18.39 12.75 5.49
N ASN A 73 -18.70 13.99 5.88
CA ASN A 73 -19.65 14.87 5.18
C ASN A 73 -19.02 15.69 4.04
N MET A 74 -17.71 15.57 3.80
CA MET A 74 -17.05 16.33 2.76
C MET A 74 -17.45 15.84 1.37
N LYS A 75 -17.84 16.78 0.51
CA LYS A 75 -18.21 16.49 -0.88
C LYS A 75 -16.96 16.34 -1.75
N ILE A 76 -16.63 15.11 -2.11
CA ILE A 76 -15.44 14.77 -2.89
C ILE A 76 -15.83 14.45 -4.32
N VAL A 77 -15.26 15.21 -5.26
CA VAL A 77 -15.29 14.88 -6.69
C VAL A 77 -13.95 14.29 -7.06
N PHE A 78 -13.95 13.07 -7.57
CA PHE A 78 -12.76 12.40 -8.06
C PHE A 78 -12.80 12.30 -9.59
N SER A 79 -11.68 12.63 -10.24
CA SER A 79 -11.61 12.65 -11.69
C SER A 79 -10.44 11.86 -12.23
N THR A 80 -10.67 11.20 -13.36
CA THR A 80 -9.64 10.46 -14.11
C THR A 80 -9.59 10.88 -15.57
N THR A 81 -8.55 10.48 -16.29
CA THR A 81 -8.47 10.69 -17.74
C THR A 81 -8.66 9.37 -18.49
N THR A 82 -8.10 8.27 -17.98
CA THR A 82 -8.25 6.94 -18.61
C THR A 82 -9.55 6.24 -18.19
N TYR A 83 -10.16 5.51 -19.12
CA TYR A 83 -11.35 4.70 -18.86
C TYR A 83 -11.07 3.54 -17.88
N THR A 84 -9.89 2.94 -17.97
CA THR A 84 -9.43 1.92 -17.00
C THR A 84 -9.25 2.51 -15.61
N GLY A 85 -8.66 3.70 -15.51
CA GLY A 85 -8.51 4.42 -14.24
C GLY A 85 -9.87 4.74 -13.62
N GLN A 86 -10.85 5.16 -14.44
CA GLN A 86 -12.21 5.40 -13.96
C GLN A 86 -12.87 4.12 -13.43
N GLY A 87 -12.75 3.00 -14.14
CA GLY A 87 -13.32 1.72 -13.70
C GLY A 87 -12.78 1.31 -12.32
N VAL A 88 -11.46 1.41 -12.13
CA VAL A 88 -10.83 1.13 -10.84
C VAL A 88 -11.29 2.11 -9.76
N ALA A 89 -11.47 3.39 -10.09
CA ALA A 89 -11.97 4.37 -9.14
C ALA A 89 -13.41 4.06 -8.69
N LEU A 90 -14.29 3.72 -9.62
CA LEU A 90 -15.68 3.34 -9.34
C LEU A 90 -15.78 2.11 -8.45
N GLU A 91 -14.94 1.10 -8.71
CA GLU A 91 -14.89 -0.13 -7.94
C GLU A 91 -14.32 0.09 -6.53
N LYS A 92 -13.21 0.84 -6.42
CA LYS A 92 -12.40 0.89 -5.19
C LYS A 92 -12.67 2.10 -4.28
N PHE A 93 -13.37 3.11 -4.77
CA PHE A 93 -13.77 4.29 -4.01
C PHE A 93 -15.20 4.73 -4.33
N PRO A 94 -16.21 3.88 -4.07
CA PRO A 94 -17.62 4.21 -4.31
C PRO A 94 -18.15 5.32 -3.39
N GLU A 95 -17.41 5.68 -2.34
CA GLU A 95 -17.76 6.71 -1.36
C GLU A 95 -17.59 8.15 -1.88
N ALA A 96 -17.00 8.35 -3.06
CA ALA A 96 -16.95 9.66 -3.70
C ALA A 96 -18.36 10.14 -4.06
N ASP A 97 -18.66 11.40 -3.75
CA ASP A 97 -19.90 12.05 -4.16
C ASP A 97 -20.04 12.08 -5.69
N ARG A 98 -18.91 12.10 -6.39
CA ARG A 98 -18.88 11.88 -7.83
C ARG A 98 -17.54 11.35 -8.33
N ILE A 99 -17.61 10.43 -9.28
CA ILE A 99 -16.50 10.05 -10.15
C ILE A 99 -16.79 10.50 -11.58
N MET A 100 -15.86 11.21 -12.22
CA MET A 100 -16.02 11.75 -13.58
C MET A 100 -14.73 11.69 -14.39
N TYR A 101 -14.83 11.94 -15.70
CA TYR A 101 -13.67 12.25 -16.52
C TYR A 101 -13.27 13.71 -16.36
N MET A 102 -11.97 13.97 -16.29
CA MET A 102 -11.41 15.33 -16.32
C MET A 102 -11.83 16.03 -17.61
N PRO A 103 -12.40 17.25 -17.58
CA PRO A 103 -12.69 18.01 -18.80
C PRO A 103 -11.43 18.28 -19.62
N TRP A 104 -11.58 18.46 -20.93
CA TRP A 104 -10.48 18.88 -21.79
C TRP A 104 -9.95 20.24 -21.35
N ASP A 105 -8.63 20.45 -21.36
CA ASP A 105 -8.00 21.67 -20.83
C ASP A 105 -8.07 22.86 -21.80
N SER A 106 -9.30 23.27 -22.11
CA SER A 106 -9.64 24.51 -22.78
C SER A 106 -10.45 25.39 -21.82
N ALA A 107 -10.40 26.70 -22.01
CA ALA A 107 -11.13 27.65 -21.17
C ALA A 107 -12.65 27.38 -21.11
N LEU A 108 -13.21 26.85 -22.21
CA LEU A 108 -14.63 26.56 -22.33
C LEU A 108 -15.00 25.30 -21.53
N CYS A 109 -14.31 24.19 -21.77
CA CYS A 109 -14.61 22.90 -21.16
C CYS A 109 -14.36 22.93 -19.65
N VAL A 110 -13.19 23.41 -19.19
CA VAL A 110 -12.92 23.49 -17.75
C VAL A 110 -13.71 24.61 -17.08
N GLY A 111 -14.02 25.69 -17.79
CA GLY A 111 -14.65 26.88 -17.23
C GLY A 111 -16.04 26.61 -16.62
N ARG A 112 -16.85 25.78 -17.30
CA ARG A 112 -18.18 25.37 -16.83
C ARG A 112 -18.09 24.39 -15.66
N ALA A 113 -17.23 23.36 -15.75
CA ALA A 113 -17.02 22.41 -14.67
C ALA A 113 -16.56 23.13 -13.39
N VAL A 114 -15.51 23.97 -13.47
CA VAL A 114 -15.03 24.77 -12.32
C VAL A 114 -16.11 25.70 -11.77
N LYS A 115 -17.03 26.20 -12.61
CA LYS A 115 -18.10 27.12 -12.16
C LYS A 115 -19.10 26.41 -11.28
N LEU A 116 -19.51 25.23 -11.71
CA LEU A 116 -20.61 24.49 -11.08
C LEU A 116 -20.12 23.62 -9.93
N LEU A 117 -18.89 23.09 -10.02
CA LEU A 117 -18.23 22.36 -8.94
C LEU A 117 -17.80 23.33 -7.82
N ALA A 118 -17.29 24.51 -8.17
CA ALA A 118 -16.79 25.53 -7.26
C ALA A 118 -15.95 24.96 -6.07
N PRO A 119 -14.94 24.10 -6.34
CA PRO A 119 -14.20 23.46 -5.27
C PRO A 119 -13.39 24.47 -4.45
N LYS A 120 -13.35 24.29 -3.13
CA LYS A 120 -12.44 25.06 -2.27
C LYS A 120 -10.99 24.65 -2.51
N ILE A 121 -10.77 23.35 -2.74
CA ILE A 121 -9.45 22.78 -2.99
C ILE A 121 -9.48 21.88 -4.23
N PHE A 122 -8.50 22.05 -5.11
CA PHE A 122 -8.18 21.11 -6.17
C PHE A 122 -6.84 20.43 -5.87
N ALA A 123 -6.83 19.11 -5.82
CA ALA A 123 -5.63 18.31 -5.61
C ALA A 123 -5.35 17.44 -6.82
N THR A 124 -4.14 17.52 -7.38
CA THR A 124 -3.71 16.64 -8.47
C THR A 124 -2.60 15.71 -8.03
N MET A 125 -2.69 14.44 -8.43
CA MET A 125 -1.65 13.45 -8.24
C MET A 125 -0.47 13.69 -9.20
N GLU A 126 0.72 13.33 -8.75
CA GLU A 126 1.98 13.41 -9.51
C GLU A 126 2.21 14.81 -10.11
N THR A 127 2.68 14.95 -11.36
CA THR A 127 2.91 16.28 -11.98
C THR A 127 2.03 16.48 -13.21
N GLU A 128 0.72 16.43 -13.00
CA GLU A 128 -0.28 16.73 -14.02
C GLU A 128 -0.58 18.24 -14.05
N LEU A 129 0.18 18.97 -14.88
CA LEU A 129 0.05 20.42 -15.02
C LEU A 129 -1.04 20.76 -16.05
N TRP A 130 -2.14 21.37 -15.61
CA TRP A 130 -3.29 21.75 -16.43
C TRP A 130 -3.45 23.28 -16.50
N PRO A 131 -2.83 23.97 -17.46
CA PRO A 131 -2.76 25.43 -17.49
C PRO A 131 -4.12 26.15 -17.42
N GLN A 132 -5.12 25.68 -18.16
CA GLN A 132 -6.42 26.37 -18.22
C GLN A 132 -7.27 26.07 -17.00
N LEU A 133 -7.28 24.83 -16.55
CA LEU A 133 -7.90 24.42 -15.30
C LEU A 133 -7.33 25.20 -14.12
N PHE A 134 -6.00 25.24 -13.98
CA PHE A 134 -5.34 25.93 -12.86
C PHE A 134 -5.67 27.42 -12.86
N LYS A 135 -5.64 28.06 -14.04
CA LYS A 135 -6.04 29.45 -14.15
C LYS A 135 -7.50 29.65 -13.71
N LYS A 136 -8.44 28.84 -14.20
CA LYS A 136 -9.87 28.97 -13.88
C LYS A 136 -10.19 28.69 -12.42
N LEU A 137 -9.48 27.76 -11.79
CA LEU A 137 -9.57 27.48 -10.36
C LEU A 137 -9.07 28.68 -9.54
N LYS A 138 -7.90 29.25 -9.87
CA LYS A 138 -7.39 30.44 -9.16
C LYS A 138 -8.23 31.68 -9.38
N ASP A 139 -8.77 31.90 -10.57
CA ASP A 139 -9.71 32.98 -10.86
C ASP A 139 -10.98 32.88 -9.97
N ARG A 140 -11.29 31.70 -9.41
CA ARG A 140 -12.41 31.46 -8.49
C ARG A 140 -12.00 31.29 -7.03
N GLY A 141 -10.74 31.56 -6.69
CA GLY A 141 -10.26 31.49 -5.31
C GLY A 141 -10.00 30.08 -4.78
N SER A 142 -10.05 29.04 -5.63
CA SER A 142 -9.68 27.69 -5.22
C SER A 142 -8.20 27.59 -4.86
N HIS A 143 -7.88 26.80 -3.84
CA HIS A 143 -6.51 26.36 -3.56
C HIS A 143 -6.13 25.22 -4.51
N ILE A 144 -4.90 25.24 -5.02
CA ILE A 144 -4.36 24.20 -5.90
C ILE A 144 -3.18 23.53 -5.22
N VAL A 145 -3.26 22.22 -5.08
CA VAL A 145 -2.19 21.41 -4.49
C VAL A 145 -1.76 20.29 -5.43
N VAL A 146 -0.46 20.07 -5.47
CA VAL A 146 0.13 18.88 -6.08
C VAL A 146 0.49 17.94 -4.96
N ILE A 147 -0.06 16.72 -4.97
CA ILE A 147 0.19 15.69 -3.97
C ILE A 147 0.87 14.47 -4.59
N ASN A 148 1.70 13.79 -3.81
CA ASN A 148 2.52 12.67 -4.28
C ASN A 148 3.30 13.03 -5.57
N GLY A 149 3.76 14.29 -5.66
CA GLY A 149 4.32 14.92 -6.84
C GLY A 149 5.61 14.25 -7.29
N ARG A 150 5.70 13.95 -8.59
CA ARG A 150 6.87 13.29 -9.18
C ARG A 150 7.15 13.84 -10.56
N ILE A 151 8.41 14.09 -10.87
CA ILE A 151 8.82 14.56 -12.18
C ILE A 151 9.99 13.74 -12.71
N SER A 152 9.69 12.92 -13.72
CA SER A 152 10.70 12.09 -14.39
C SER A 152 11.77 12.95 -15.05
N SER A 153 12.96 12.39 -15.26
CA SER A 153 14.04 13.06 -15.99
C SER A 153 13.63 13.47 -17.41
N ASN A 154 12.81 12.66 -18.08
CA ASN A 154 12.28 12.94 -19.42
C ASN A 154 11.28 14.10 -19.41
N SER A 155 10.31 14.07 -18.49
CA SER A 155 9.33 15.16 -18.33
C SER A 155 10.02 16.47 -17.96
N PHE A 156 11.03 16.42 -17.08
CA PHE A 156 11.83 17.58 -16.71
C PHE A 156 12.55 18.19 -17.91
N LYS A 157 13.21 17.38 -18.76
CA LYS A 157 13.85 17.86 -20.00
C LYS A 157 12.83 18.56 -20.91
N GLY A 158 11.64 17.99 -21.07
CA GLY A 158 10.56 18.57 -21.86
C GLY A 158 10.10 19.93 -21.31
N TYR A 159 9.73 19.99 -20.03
CA TYR A 159 9.29 21.23 -19.39
C TYR A 159 10.38 22.30 -19.34
N LYS A 160 11.65 21.92 -19.23
CA LYS A 160 12.78 22.87 -19.24
C LYS A 160 12.86 23.64 -20.57
N ARG A 161 12.51 23.03 -21.70
CA ARG A 161 12.51 23.69 -23.03
C ARG A 161 11.49 24.83 -23.13
N ILE A 162 10.37 24.69 -22.42
CA ILE A 162 9.27 25.67 -22.38
C ILE A 162 9.16 26.33 -20.99
N ARG A 163 10.27 26.43 -20.26
CA ARG A 163 10.33 26.88 -18.87
C ARG A 163 9.60 28.21 -18.60
N PRO A 164 9.68 29.27 -19.43
CA PRO A 164 8.95 30.51 -19.15
C PRO A 164 7.43 30.30 -19.05
N PHE A 165 6.87 29.41 -19.87
CA PHE A 165 5.45 29.05 -19.81
C PHE A 165 5.15 28.19 -18.57
N ILE A 166 5.95 27.15 -18.32
CA ILE A 166 5.74 26.26 -17.16
C ILE A 166 5.89 27.02 -15.84
N LYS A 167 6.89 27.90 -15.71
CA LYS A 167 7.05 28.77 -14.53
C LYS A 167 5.77 29.56 -14.25
N LYS A 168 5.12 30.10 -15.28
CA LYS A 168 3.83 30.81 -15.15
C LYS A 168 2.69 29.87 -14.74
N VAL A 169 2.67 28.61 -15.19
CA VAL A 169 1.66 27.63 -14.75
C VAL A 169 1.88 27.28 -13.28
N LEU A 170 3.13 27.07 -12.86
CA LEU A 170 3.49 26.73 -11.49
C LEU A 170 3.15 27.83 -10.48
N THR A 171 3.02 29.10 -10.89
CA THR A 171 2.61 30.17 -9.97
C THR A 171 1.18 30.01 -9.44
N TYR A 172 0.32 29.28 -10.16
CA TYR A 172 -1.06 29.02 -9.72
C TYR A 172 -1.13 28.00 -8.58
N VAL A 173 -0.12 27.13 -8.45
CA VAL A 173 -0.11 26.10 -7.41
C VAL A 173 0.29 26.74 -6.07
N ASP A 174 -0.45 26.40 -5.03
CA ASP A 174 -0.21 26.90 -3.67
C ASP A 174 0.83 26.05 -2.94
N VAL A 175 0.75 24.72 -3.09
CA VAL A 175 1.64 23.77 -2.40
C VAL A 175 2.00 22.60 -3.32
N PHE A 176 3.27 22.18 -3.27
CA PHE A 176 3.83 21.01 -3.94
C PHE A 176 4.37 20.02 -2.91
N TYR A 177 3.67 18.90 -2.72
CA TYR A 177 4.09 17.78 -1.90
C TYR A 177 4.72 16.72 -2.79
N MET A 178 6.05 16.69 -2.80
CA MET A 178 6.86 15.89 -3.72
C MET A 178 7.30 14.58 -3.06
N GLN A 179 7.46 13.53 -3.88
CA GLN A 179 7.86 12.19 -3.42
C GLN A 179 9.26 12.19 -2.82
N GLY A 180 10.24 12.76 -3.53
CA GLY A 180 11.63 12.80 -3.08
C GLY A 180 12.32 14.14 -3.32
N LYS A 181 13.54 14.27 -2.79
CA LYS A 181 14.39 15.47 -2.95
C LYS A 181 14.64 15.80 -4.42
N ASN A 182 14.94 14.81 -5.24
CA ASN A 182 15.16 14.98 -6.67
C ASN A 182 13.94 15.58 -7.40
N ASP A 183 12.72 15.17 -7.02
CA ASP A 183 11.50 15.72 -7.61
C ASP A 183 11.27 17.17 -7.15
N ALA A 184 11.52 17.47 -5.87
CA ALA A 184 11.47 18.81 -5.32
C ALA A 184 12.46 19.76 -6.01
N GLU A 185 13.71 19.36 -6.17
CA GLU A 185 14.73 20.15 -6.87
C GLU A 185 14.31 20.43 -8.32
N ARG A 186 13.84 19.40 -9.04
CA ARG A 186 13.39 19.56 -10.43
C ARG A 186 12.23 20.54 -10.54
N ILE A 187 11.20 20.48 -9.69
CA ILE A 187 10.07 21.40 -9.78
C ILE A 187 10.48 22.84 -9.42
N ILE A 188 11.40 23.02 -8.47
CA ILE A 188 12.00 24.31 -8.13
C ILE A 188 12.78 24.88 -9.33
N MET A 189 13.60 24.06 -10.00
CA MET A 189 14.35 24.46 -11.20
C MET A 189 13.43 24.89 -12.36
N LEU A 190 12.26 24.27 -12.49
CA LEU A 190 11.23 24.68 -13.45
C LEU A 190 10.54 26.00 -13.09
N GLY A 191 10.66 26.46 -11.84
CA GLY A 191 10.24 27.78 -11.40
C GLY A 191 9.17 27.77 -10.32
N ALA A 192 8.89 26.64 -9.66
CA ALA A 192 8.10 26.64 -8.43
C ALA A 192 8.82 27.41 -7.32
N GLY A 193 8.06 28.16 -6.52
CA GLY A 193 8.63 28.89 -5.39
C GLY A 193 9.06 27.93 -4.28
N GLN A 194 10.31 28.02 -3.82
CA GLN A 194 10.88 27.04 -2.88
C GLN A 194 10.09 26.88 -1.57
N LYS A 195 9.51 27.97 -1.05
CA LYS A 195 8.65 27.93 0.16
C LYS A 195 7.35 27.15 -0.03
N LYS A 196 6.93 26.90 -1.28
CA LYS A 196 5.73 26.12 -1.61
C LYS A 196 6.03 24.64 -1.80
N VAL A 197 7.29 24.22 -1.77
CA VAL A 197 7.71 22.85 -2.09
C VAL A 197 8.15 22.15 -0.81
N SER A 198 7.64 20.95 -0.58
CA SER A 198 8.01 20.09 0.54
C SER A 198 8.13 18.65 0.08
N VAL A 199 9.07 17.90 0.66
CA VAL A 199 9.21 16.46 0.41
C VAL A 199 8.37 15.72 1.45
N THR A 200 7.36 14.99 1.00
CA THR A 200 6.42 14.30 1.90
C THR A 200 6.56 12.80 1.91
N GLY A 201 7.24 12.22 0.93
CA GLY A 201 7.31 10.78 0.71
C GLY A 201 6.31 10.32 -0.35
N ASN A 202 6.26 9.01 -0.56
CA ASN A 202 5.45 8.39 -1.61
C ASN A 202 4.26 7.64 -1.00
N PHE A 203 3.04 7.90 -1.49
CA PHE A 203 1.84 7.21 -1.02
C PHE A 203 1.93 5.68 -1.18
N LYS A 204 2.71 5.17 -2.13
CA LYS A 204 2.93 3.72 -2.31
C LYS A 204 3.67 3.07 -1.15
N PHE A 205 4.40 3.85 -0.36
CA PHE A 205 5.17 3.36 0.78
C PHE A 205 4.45 3.53 2.11
N ASP A 206 3.29 4.20 2.12
CA ASP A 206 2.50 4.32 3.34
C ASP A 206 1.90 2.96 3.71
N ILE A 207 2.49 2.38 4.75
CA ILE A 207 2.04 1.12 5.30
C ILE A 207 0.86 1.41 6.24
N ASN A 208 -0.31 0.90 5.88
CA ASN A 208 -1.47 0.97 6.74
C ASN A 208 -1.42 -0.23 7.69
N LEU A 209 -0.60 -0.12 8.74
CA LEU A 209 -0.42 -1.20 9.69
C LEU A 209 -1.54 -1.16 10.73
N PRO A 210 -2.12 -2.32 11.06
CA PRO A 210 -3.04 -2.38 12.19
C PRO A 210 -2.32 -1.87 13.44
N ALA A 211 -3.00 -1.05 14.23
CA ALA A 211 -2.52 -0.72 15.57
C ALA A 211 -2.22 -2.04 16.31
N ILE A 212 -1.09 -2.10 17.02
CA ILE A 212 -0.69 -3.28 17.80
C ILE A 212 -1.88 -3.69 18.66
N LYS A 213 -2.60 -4.73 18.26
CA LYS A 213 -3.63 -5.32 19.10
C LYS A 213 -2.88 -6.17 20.10
N HIS A 214 -2.83 -5.73 21.35
CA HIS A 214 -2.23 -6.48 22.46
C HIS A 214 -3.01 -7.76 22.84
N GLU A 215 -3.92 -8.24 22.00
CA GLU A 215 -4.56 -9.54 22.21
C GLU A 215 -3.55 -10.63 21.82
N LYS A 216 -3.38 -11.64 22.69
CA LYS A 216 -2.53 -12.80 22.37
C LYS A 216 -3.01 -13.42 21.07
N THR A 217 -2.15 -13.43 20.05
CA THR A 217 -2.44 -14.00 18.73
C THR A 217 -2.05 -15.47 18.68
N TRP A 218 -2.42 -16.18 17.61
CA TRP A 218 -1.97 -17.57 17.39
C TRP A 218 -0.45 -17.69 17.26
N ILE A 219 0.20 -16.60 16.90
CA ILE A 219 1.64 -16.50 16.63
C ILE A 219 2.44 -16.55 17.94
N ASP A 220 1.88 -16.02 19.03
CA ASP A 220 2.49 -16.07 20.36
C ASP A 220 2.62 -17.49 20.91
N ASN A 221 1.93 -18.47 20.30
CA ASN A 221 2.04 -19.89 20.66
C ASN A 221 3.12 -20.64 19.86
N ILE A 222 3.85 -19.95 18.98
CA ILE A 222 4.95 -20.55 18.22
C ILE A 222 6.24 -20.32 19.02
N GLU A 223 6.78 -21.40 19.58
CA GLU A 223 8.05 -21.36 20.29
C GLU A 223 9.25 -21.48 19.33
N GLY A 224 10.35 -20.81 19.67
CA GLY A 224 11.62 -20.86 18.93
C GLY A 224 11.85 -19.68 18.00
N ARG A 225 12.89 -19.80 17.17
CA ARG A 225 13.21 -18.80 16.14
C ARG A 225 12.24 -18.94 14.98
N ILE A 226 11.81 -17.84 14.38
CA ILE A 226 10.83 -17.84 13.30
C ILE A 226 11.45 -17.21 12.04
N LEU A 227 11.51 -18.00 10.97
CA LEU A 227 11.70 -17.50 9.62
C LEU A 227 10.32 -17.29 8.98
N VAL A 228 10.01 -16.06 8.57
CA VAL A 228 8.78 -15.79 7.80
C VAL A 228 9.14 -15.65 6.33
N ALA A 229 8.60 -16.53 5.48
CA ALA A 229 8.67 -16.41 4.03
C ALA A 229 7.35 -15.81 3.53
N GLY A 230 7.33 -14.48 3.39
CA GLY A 230 6.13 -13.71 3.10
C GLY A 230 5.93 -13.43 1.61
N SER A 231 4.71 -13.55 1.13
CA SER A 231 4.34 -13.24 -0.26
C SER A 231 5.07 -14.09 -1.31
N THR A 232 5.18 -15.40 -1.08
CA THR A 232 5.88 -16.31 -2.01
C THR A 232 5.10 -16.55 -3.31
N HIS A 233 5.85 -16.79 -4.38
CA HIS A 233 5.35 -17.11 -5.72
C HIS A 233 5.81 -18.48 -6.20
N ARG A 234 5.16 -18.96 -7.27
CA ARG A 234 5.39 -20.30 -7.81
C ARG A 234 6.86 -20.53 -8.14
N GLY A 235 7.39 -21.64 -7.64
CA GLY A 235 8.77 -22.06 -7.77
C GLY A 235 9.69 -21.52 -6.67
N GLU A 236 9.28 -20.50 -5.90
CA GLU A 236 10.07 -20.03 -4.76
C GLU A 236 9.88 -20.93 -3.54
N GLU A 237 8.69 -21.50 -3.35
CA GLU A 237 8.38 -22.34 -2.18
C GLU A 237 9.35 -23.52 -2.06
N GLU A 238 9.69 -24.18 -3.17
CA GLU A 238 10.65 -25.29 -3.17
C GLU A 238 12.06 -24.85 -2.77
N ILE A 239 12.51 -23.69 -3.27
CA ILE A 239 13.84 -23.13 -2.96
C ILE A 239 13.92 -22.76 -1.47
N ILE A 240 12.86 -22.14 -0.95
CA ILE A 240 12.76 -21.73 0.45
C ILE A 240 12.74 -22.96 1.37
N LEU A 241 11.98 -24.00 1.01
CA LEU A 241 11.91 -25.24 1.79
C LEU A 241 13.23 -26.00 1.79
N GLU A 242 13.97 -26.00 0.68
CA GLU A 242 15.32 -26.55 0.62
C GLU A 242 16.28 -25.77 1.52
N ALA A 243 16.24 -24.43 1.48
CA ALA A 243 17.03 -23.60 2.39
C ALA A 243 16.67 -23.87 3.86
N PHE A 244 15.38 -23.95 4.18
CA PHE A 244 14.88 -24.21 5.52
C PHE A 244 15.39 -25.54 6.07
N LYS A 245 15.36 -26.61 5.25
CA LYS A 245 15.94 -27.91 5.62
C LYS A 245 17.43 -27.78 5.98
N LEU A 246 18.21 -27.11 5.13
CA LEU A 246 19.65 -26.89 5.34
C LEU A 246 19.96 -26.04 6.58
N ILE A 247 19.07 -25.13 6.98
CA ILE A 247 19.26 -24.32 8.18
C ILE A 247 19.01 -25.16 9.44
N ARG A 248 17.94 -25.99 9.41
CA ARG A 248 17.52 -26.80 10.56
C ARG A 248 18.50 -27.90 10.97
N GLU A 249 19.37 -28.34 10.07
CA GLU A 249 20.50 -29.22 10.40
C GLU A 249 21.38 -28.62 11.51
N SER A 250 21.50 -27.28 11.56
CA SER A 250 22.28 -26.54 12.56
C SER A 250 21.45 -25.80 13.60
N ILE A 251 20.17 -25.51 13.31
CA ILE A 251 19.26 -24.73 14.16
C ILE A 251 17.91 -25.46 14.27
N PRO A 252 17.81 -26.52 15.11
CA PRO A 252 16.65 -27.41 15.12
C PRO A 252 15.34 -26.76 15.60
N ASP A 253 15.45 -25.70 16.39
CA ASP A 253 14.34 -24.91 16.94
C ASP A 253 13.76 -23.88 15.96
N LEU A 254 14.34 -23.73 14.76
CA LEU A 254 13.81 -22.82 13.74
C LEU A 254 12.48 -23.34 13.18
N LYS A 255 11.46 -22.48 13.20
CA LYS A 255 10.16 -22.67 12.56
C LYS A 255 10.05 -21.80 11.30
N LEU A 256 9.27 -22.28 10.33
CA LEU A 256 8.96 -21.54 9.11
C LEU A 256 7.48 -21.14 9.10
N ILE A 257 7.18 -19.87 8.85
CA ILE A 257 5.85 -19.45 8.42
C ILE A 257 5.91 -19.18 6.92
N LEU A 258 5.21 -19.97 6.13
CA LEU A 258 5.15 -19.86 4.68
C LEU A 258 3.84 -19.19 4.27
N ALA A 259 3.92 -18.04 3.60
CA ALA A 259 2.75 -17.27 3.20
C ALA A 259 2.71 -17.03 1.68
N PRO A 260 2.01 -17.88 0.91
CA PRO A 260 1.80 -17.67 -0.52
C PRO A 260 1.08 -16.35 -0.80
N ARG A 261 1.47 -15.65 -1.87
CA ARG A 261 0.89 -14.34 -2.21
C ARG A 261 -0.60 -14.40 -2.58
N HIS A 262 -1.01 -15.54 -3.17
CA HIS A 262 -2.26 -15.73 -3.88
C HIS A 262 -3.09 -16.83 -3.21
N PRO A 263 -4.34 -16.53 -2.75
CA PRO A 263 -5.18 -17.49 -2.02
C PRO A 263 -5.47 -18.78 -2.79
N GLU A 264 -5.64 -18.68 -4.10
CA GLU A 264 -5.84 -19.82 -5.00
C GLU A 264 -4.67 -20.81 -4.99
N ARG A 265 -3.49 -20.41 -4.47
CA ARG A 265 -2.29 -21.26 -4.36
C ARG A 265 -2.10 -21.92 -3.00
N PHE A 266 -2.99 -21.70 -2.03
CA PHE A 266 -2.83 -22.32 -0.71
C PHE A 266 -2.81 -23.85 -0.79
N GLN A 267 -3.67 -24.44 -1.62
CA GLN A 267 -3.66 -25.90 -1.82
C GLN A 267 -2.36 -26.38 -2.50
N GLU A 268 -1.89 -25.65 -3.52
CA GLU A 268 -0.64 -25.97 -4.22
C GLU A 268 0.56 -25.95 -3.26
N ALA A 269 0.64 -24.94 -2.39
CA ALA A 269 1.71 -24.83 -1.39
C ALA A 269 1.66 -25.97 -0.36
N GLU A 270 0.45 -26.38 0.05
CA GLU A 270 0.28 -27.57 0.90
C GLU A 270 0.79 -28.84 0.22
N ASP A 271 0.42 -29.06 -1.04
CA ASP A 271 0.82 -30.26 -1.78
C ASP A 271 2.36 -30.34 -1.91
N ILE A 272 3.03 -29.19 -2.08
CA ILE A 272 4.50 -29.08 -2.05
C ILE A 272 5.06 -29.50 -0.68
N LEU A 273 4.49 -29.00 0.42
CA LEU A 273 4.89 -29.36 1.78
C LEU A 273 4.76 -30.87 2.04
N ARG A 274 3.62 -31.46 1.66
CA ARG A 274 3.36 -32.91 1.76
C ARG A 274 4.37 -33.71 0.94
N LYS A 275 4.58 -33.33 -0.32
CA LYS A 275 5.51 -34.01 -1.24
C LYS A 275 6.96 -33.97 -0.75
N LYS A 276 7.38 -32.87 -0.12
CA LYS A 276 8.72 -32.70 0.45
C LYS A 276 8.85 -33.32 1.85
N GLY A 277 7.77 -33.83 2.44
CA GLY A 277 7.77 -34.55 3.71
C GLY A 277 7.90 -33.65 4.95
N PHE A 278 7.48 -32.39 4.87
CA PHE A 278 7.49 -31.49 6.04
C PHE A 278 6.31 -31.76 6.97
N ASN A 279 6.55 -31.71 8.28
CA ASN A 279 5.46 -31.64 9.24
C ASN A 279 4.95 -30.20 9.31
N PHE A 280 3.69 -29.97 8.92
CA PHE A 280 3.12 -28.63 8.83
C PHE A 280 1.69 -28.58 9.37
N ILE A 281 1.24 -27.37 9.68
CA ILE A 281 -0.14 -27.06 10.05
C ILE A 281 -0.62 -25.82 9.27
N ARG A 282 -1.91 -25.79 8.92
CA ARG A 282 -2.54 -24.57 8.38
C ARG A 282 -2.84 -23.57 9.50
N ARG A 283 -2.70 -22.28 9.24
CA ARG A 283 -3.09 -21.24 10.21
C ARG A 283 -4.56 -21.38 10.61
N THR A 284 -5.47 -21.67 9.68
CA THR A 284 -6.90 -21.90 10.00
C THR A 284 -7.14 -23.10 10.92
N GLU A 285 -6.25 -24.08 10.94
CA GLU A 285 -6.34 -25.24 11.84
C GLU A 285 -5.83 -24.93 13.25
N ILE A 286 -4.81 -24.06 13.38
CA ILE A 286 -4.34 -23.58 14.70
C ILE A 286 -5.50 -22.91 15.45
N GLU A 287 -6.27 -22.07 14.77
CA GLU A 287 -7.42 -21.37 15.35
C GLU A 287 -8.48 -22.35 15.88
N LYS A 288 -8.80 -23.40 15.11
CA LYS A 288 -9.74 -24.46 15.53
C LYS A 288 -9.23 -25.21 16.76
N ARG A 289 -7.91 -25.48 16.84
CA ARG A 289 -7.31 -26.12 18.02
C ARG A 289 -7.43 -25.21 19.25
N VAL A 290 -7.08 -23.93 19.13
CA VAL A 290 -7.18 -22.94 20.24
C VAL A 290 -8.63 -22.75 20.72
N GLN A 291 -9.60 -22.71 19.81
CA GLN A 291 -11.03 -22.60 20.15
C GLN A 291 -11.57 -23.91 20.76
N GLY A 292 -11.17 -25.07 20.24
CA GLY A 292 -11.52 -26.38 20.79
C GLY A 292 -11.04 -26.54 22.23
N PHE A 293 -9.81 -26.13 22.54
CA PHE A 293 -9.28 -26.15 23.92
C PHE A 293 -10.05 -25.24 24.88
N LYS A 294 -10.53 -24.08 24.43
CA LYS A 294 -11.41 -23.22 25.26
C LYS A 294 -12.78 -23.87 25.51
N GLY A 295 -13.37 -24.49 24.49
CA GLY A 295 -14.66 -25.20 24.61
C GLY A 295 -14.61 -26.39 25.57
N SER A 296 -13.55 -27.20 25.48
CA SER A 296 -13.34 -28.37 26.35
C SER A 296 -13.12 -28.00 27.82
N ARG A 297 -12.46 -26.86 28.10
CA ARG A 297 -12.30 -26.36 29.48
C ARG A 297 -13.61 -25.85 30.08
N VAL A 298 -14.47 -25.25 29.27
CA VAL A 298 -15.79 -24.79 29.73
C VAL A 298 -16.70 -25.98 30.02
N GLN A 299 -16.73 -27.00 29.14
CA GLN A 299 -17.48 -28.24 29.38
C GLN A 299 -16.97 -29.03 30.59
N ALA A 300 -15.65 -29.15 30.79
CA ALA A 300 -15.10 -29.84 31.96
C ALA A 300 -15.45 -29.13 33.29
N ILE A 301 -15.51 -27.79 33.29
CA ILE A 301 -15.93 -27.01 34.46
C ILE A 301 -17.44 -27.13 34.71
N GLU A 302 -18.25 -27.31 33.67
CA GLU A 302 -19.70 -27.54 33.78
C GLU A 302 -20.02 -28.97 34.24
N GLU A 303 -19.26 -29.97 33.81
CA GLU A 303 -19.39 -31.37 34.26
C GLU A 303 -18.92 -31.55 35.72
N GLU A 304 -17.84 -30.88 36.14
CA GLU A 304 -17.40 -30.86 37.55
C GLU A 304 -18.41 -30.16 38.48
N LYS A 305 -19.20 -29.21 37.96
CA LYS A 305 -20.31 -28.58 38.71
C LYS A 305 -21.61 -29.39 38.69
N GLY A 306 -21.72 -30.39 37.81
CA GLY A 306 -22.89 -31.26 37.68
C GLY A 306 -22.84 -32.53 38.54
N GLN A 307 -21.67 -32.91 39.05
CA GLN A 307 -21.51 -34.08 39.93
C GLN A 307 -21.13 -33.67 41.35
N GLY A 308 -22.13 -33.19 42.09
CA GLY A 308 -21.99 -32.81 43.49
C GLY A 308 -23.18 -33.24 44.34
N SER A 309 -23.49 -34.55 44.39
CA SER A 309 -24.08 -35.22 45.57
C SER A 309 -24.35 -36.71 45.30
N ASN A 310 -23.51 -37.60 45.84
CA ASN A 310 -23.90 -38.76 46.68
C ASN A 310 -22.80 -39.83 46.74
N GLY A 311 -22.44 -40.23 47.96
CA GLY A 311 -22.09 -41.62 48.28
C GLY A 311 -20.60 -41.95 48.44
N GLU A 312 -20.26 -42.39 49.66
CA GLU A 312 -18.94 -42.86 50.10
C GLU A 312 -18.55 -44.24 49.53
N GLY A 313 -17.24 -44.45 49.38
CA GLY A 313 -16.56 -45.72 49.68
C GLY A 313 -16.41 -46.78 48.58
N GLN A 314 -15.21 -46.88 47.98
CA GLN A 314 -14.34 -48.07 47.93
C GLN A 314 -13.32 -47.97 46.79
N GLY A 315 -12.09 -48.43 47.05
CA GLY A 315 -10.93 -48.24 46.20
C GLY A 315 -11.00 -48.93 44.84
N VAL A 316 -10.52 -48.24 43.82
CA VAL A 316 -10.13 -48.81 42.52
C VAL A 316 -8.78 -48.21 42.12
N LYS A 317 -7.76 -49.07 42.02
CA LYS A 317 -6.56 -48.85 41.21
C LYS A 317 -7.01 -48.55 39.78
N GLY A 318 -6.73 -47.37 39.26
CA GLY A 318 -7.11 -47.00 37.90
C GLY A 318 -6.31 -45.83 37.38
N SER A 319 -5.29 -46.16 36.58
CA SER A 319 -4.71 -45.34 35.51
C SER A 319 -4.33 -43.89 35.81
N ARG A 320 -3.01 -43.65 35.87
CA ARG A 320 -2.34 -42.49 35.28
C ARG A 320 -3.17 -41.93 34.12
N GLY A 321 -3.92 -40.86 34.39
CA GLY A 321 -4.59 -40.05 33.39
C GLY A 321 -3.54 -39.30 32.59
N GLN A 322 -3.15 -39.95 31.49
CA GLN A 322 -2.67 -39.37 30.25
C GLN A 322 -2.08 -37.96 30.36
N GLU A 323 -0.75 -37.96 30.37
CA GLU A 323 0.12 -37.00 29.68
C GLU A 323 -0.66 -35.94 28.89
N GLU A 324 -0.49 -34.69 29.30
CA GLU A 324 -0.55 -33.53 28.43
C GLU A 324 -0.07 -33.95 27.03
N LYS A 325 -0.99 -34.05 26.07
CA LYS A 325 -0.60 -34.22 24.66
C LYS A 325 0.21 -32.98 24.29
N LYS A 326 1.54 -33.06 24.45
CA LYS A 326 2.53 -32.20 23.80
C LYS A 326 2.03 -32.01 22.37
N GLY A 327 1.67 -30.77 22.03
CA GLY A 327 1.15 -30.43 20.73
C GLY A 327 2.05 -31.03 19.65
N GLU A 328 1.44 -31.67 18.66
CA GLU A 328 2.17 -32.20 17.50
C GLU A 328 3.20 -31.17 17.03
N ALA A 329 4.48 -31.54 17.06
CA ALA A 329 5.57 -30.62 16.78
C ALA A 329 5.65 -30.34 15.27
N TYR A 330 4.86 -29.39 14.77
CA TYR A 330 4.96 -28.91 13.39
C TYR A 330 6.20 -28.03 13.22
N ASP A 331 6.80 -28.06 12.04
CA ASP A 331 7.98 -27.28 11.70
C ASP A 331 7.65 -26.10 10.79
N VAL A 332 6.56 -26.22 10.04
CA VAL A 332 6.07 -25.21 9.12
C VAL A 332 4.62 -24.84 9.47
N VAL A 333 4.32 -23.54 9.48
CA VAL A 333 2.94 -23.05 9.44
C VAL A 333 2.67 -22.51 8.04
N LEU A 334 1.66 -23.06 7.37
CA LEU A 334 1.14 -22.50 6.12
C LEU A 334 0.12 -21.40 6.46
N LEU A 335 0.44 -20.15 6.14
CA LEU A 335 -0.48 -19.03 6.30
C LEU A 335 -1.51 -19.04 5.16
N ASP A 336 -2.64 -19.69 5.42
CA ASP A 336 -3.75 -19.90 4.47
C ASP A 336 -4.88 -18.87 4.64
N THR A 337 -4.54 -17.65 5.05
CA THR A 337 -5.46 -16.52 5.21
C THR A 337 -4.90 -15.24 4.60
N ILE A 338 -5.77 -14.25 4.38
CA ILE A 338 -5.43 -12.97 3.75
C ILE A 338 -5.45 -11.87 4.81
N GLY A 339 -4.48 -10.96 4.73
CA GLY A 339 -4.48 -9.71 5.52
C GLY A 339 -3.76 -9.79 6.86
N GLU A 340 -3.31 -10.97 7.29
CA GLU A 340 -2.61 -11.16 8.56
C GLU A 340 -1.08 -11.09 8.44
N LEU A 341 -0.53 -11.25 7.23
CA LEU A 341 0.92 -11.24 7.00
C LEU A 341 1.67 -10.02 7.61
N PRO A 342 1.14 -8.78 7.53
CA PRO A 342 1.79 -7.63 8.15
C PRO A 342 1.97 -7.77 9.66
N GLU A 343 1.04 -8.40 10.36
CA GLU A 343 1.12 -8.67 11.80
C GLU A 343 2.06 -9.85 12.09
N VAL A 344 2.07 -10.86 11.23
CA VAL A 344 2.96 -12.03 11.33
C VAL A 344 4.43 -11.66 11.34
N TYR A 345 4.81 -10.60 10.60
CA TYR A 345 6.18 -10.11 10.63
C TYR A 345 6.63 -9.67 12.03
N SER A 346 5.74 -9.23 12.92
CA SER A 346 6.10 -8.81 14.28
C SER A 346 6.77 -9.90 15.11
N ALA A 347 6.45 -11.18 14.87
CA ALA A 347 7.03 -12.33 15.56
C ALA A 347 8.28 -12.89 14.87
N ALA A 348 8.58 -12.46 13.64
CA ALA A 348 9.71 -12.98 12.90
C ALA A 348 11.04 -12.72 13.61
N THR A 349 11.95 -13.69 13.52
CA THR A 349 13.38 -13.48 13.79
C THR A 349 14.09 -13.01 12.54
N VAL A 350 13.77 -13.61 11.37
CA VAL A 350 14.23 -13.19 10.04
C VAL A 350 13.06 -13.26 9.06
N VAL A 351 13.02 -12.32 8.13
CA VAL A 351 11.98 -12.26 7.09
C VAL A 351 12.59 -12.41 5.72
N PHE A 352 12.09 -13.36 4.95
CA PHE A 352 12.27 -13.42 3.50
C PHE A 352 11.02 -12.85 2.81
N VAL A 353 11.21 -11.90 1.88
CA VAL A 353 10.13 -11.33 1.07
C VAL A 353 10.18 -11.93 -0.33
N GLY A 354 9.13 -12.67 -0.70
CA GLY A 354 9.01 -13.39 -1.96
C GLY A 354 8.72 -12.51 -3.17
N GLY A 355 8.38 -13.16 -4.28
CA GLY A 355 8.33 -12.59 -5.63
C GLY A 355 9.72 -12.21 -6.17
N SER A 356 10.79 -12.57 -5.46
CA SER A 356 12.10 -11.93 -5.56
C SER A 356 13.21 -12.92 -5.94
N LEU A 357 13.09 -14.23 -5.63
CA LEU A 357 14.05 -15.26 -6.05
C LEU A 357 13.93 -15.60 -7.53
N LEU A 358 12.73 -15.45 -8.08
CA LEU A 358 12.38 -15.66 -9.48
C LEU A 358 11.82 -14.35 -10.06
N PRO A 359 11.78 -14.16 -11.40
CA PRO A 359 11.42 -12.89 -12.04
C PRO A 359 9.91 -12.60 -12.03
N HIS A 360 9.28 -12.70 -10.85
CA HIS A 360 7.88 -12.35 -10.60
C HIS A 360 7.72 -10.86 -10.25
N GLY A 361 8.79 -10.24 -9.73
CA GLY A 361 8.78 -8.91 -9.14
C GLY A 361 8.48 -8.99 -7.65
N GLY A 362 9.40 -8.50 -6.83
CA GLY A 362 9.34 -8.59 -5.37
C GLY A 362 8.10 -7.98 -4.73
N HIS A 363 7.95 -8.21 -3.43
CA HIS A 363 6.85 -7.67 -2.61
C HIS A 363 7.34 -6.64 -1.58
N ASN A 364 6.44 -6.25 -0.69
CA ASN A 364 6.60 -5.12 0.20
C ASN A 364 7.62 -5.37 1.32
N ILE A 365 8.87 -4.97 1.11
CA ILE A 365 9.95 -5.04 2.12
C ILE A 365 9.76 -4.06 3.29
N MET A 366 8.84 -3.10 3.17
CA MET A 366 8.61 -2.06 4.19
C MET A 366 7.80 -2.60 5.38
N GLU A 367 6.90 -3.56 5.14
CA GLU A 367 6.09 -4.20 6.20
C GLU A 367 6.94 -4.86 7.29
N PRO A 368 7.90 -5.76 6.98
CA PRO A 368 8.78 -6.31 8.01
C PRO A 368 9.76 -5.27 8.57
N ALA A 369 10.19 -4.30 7.76
CA ALA A 369 11.07 -3.23 8.19
C ALA A 369 10.43 -2.33 9.27
N TYR A 370 9.13 -2.06 9.20
CA TYR A 370 8.41 -1.33 10.25
C TYR A 370 8.57 -1.99 11.63
N TRP A 371 8.56 -3.32 11.67
CA TRP A 371 8.75 -4.11 12.89
C TRP A 371 10.21 -4.27 13.30
N ALA A 372 11.12 -3.52 12.67
CA ALA A 372 12.57 -3.64 12.83
C ALA A 372 13.08 -5.07 12.61
N LYS A 373 12.49 -5.80 11.65
CA LYS A 373 12.94 -7.16 11.35
C LYS A 373 14.03 -7.17 10.29
N PRO A 374 15.05 -8.03 10.43
CA PRO A 374 16.03 -8.23 9.38
C PRO A 374 15.35 -8.82 8.14
N VAL A 375 15.48 -8.12 7.01
CA VAL A 375 14.83 -8.47 5.73
C VAL A 375 15.85 -9.04 4.76
N ILE A 376 15.50 -10.15 4.12
CA ILE A 376 16.22 -10.70 2.98
C ILE A 376 15.28 -10.89 1.79
N PHE A 377 15.80 -10.78 0.57
CA PHE A 377 15.03 -10.96 -0.66
C PHE A 377 15.93 -11.44 -1.81
N GLY A 378 15.35 -11.97 -2.87
CA GLY A 378 16.07 -12.40 -4.07
C GLY A 378 16.39 -11.25 -5.05
N PRO A 379 17.08 -11.54 -6.17
CA PRO A 379 17.59 -10.50 -7.07
C PRO A 379 16.53 -9.73 -7.88
N HIS A 380 15.27 -10.15 -7.88
CA HIS A 380 14.21 -9.59 -8.72
C HIS A 380 13.32 -8.60 -7.97
N MET A 381 13.82 -7.38 -7.75
CA MET A 381 13.13 -6.30 -7.03
C MET A 381 12.77 -5.09 -7.92
N ASP A 382 12.70 -5.29 -9.25
CA ASP A 382 12.58 -4.19 -10.24
C ASP A 382 11.34 -3.29 -10.04
N ASN A 383 10.27 -3.85 -9.49
CA ASN A 383 9.03 -3.16 -9.16
C ASN A 383 9.06 -2.41 -7.81
N PHE A 384 10.07 -2.68 -6.97
CA PHE A 384 10.27 -2.08 -5.64
C PHE A 384 11.63 -1.37 -5.58
N MET A 385 11.76 -0.25 -6.28
CA MET A 385 13.00 0.54 -6.38
C MET A 385 13.64 0.93 -5.03
N ILE A 386 12.85 1.01 -3.96
CA ILE A 386 13.37 1.28 -2.61
C ILE A 386 14.31 0.18 -2.09
N ALA A 387 14.26 -1.02 -2.67
CA ALA A 387 15.20 -2.10 -2.38
C ALA A 387 16.66 -1.69 -2.58
N GLU A 388 16.97 -0.82 -3.56
CA GLU A 388 18.33 -0.29 -3.74
C GLU A 388 18.80 0.53 -2.55
N GLU A 389 17.91 1.33 -1.94
CA GLU A 389 18.23 2.13 -0.77
C GLU A 389 18.47 1.24 0.45
N PHE A 390 17.67 0.18 0.60
CA PHE A 390 17.87 -0.82 1.65
C PHE A 390 19.24 -1.51 1.53
N LEU A 391 19.64 -1.91 0.32
CA LEU A 391 20.95 -2.53 0.10
C LEU A 391 22.11 -1.55 0.35
N LYS A 392 21.99 -0.29 -0.12
CA LYS A 392 23.04 0.73 0.06
C LYS A 392 23.27 1.11 1.52
N GLN A 393 22.28 0.90 2.39
CA GLN A 393 22.35 1.22 3.81
C GLN A 393 22.46 -0.03 4.69
N ASP A 394 22.82 -1.20 4.13
CA ASP A 394 22.91 -2.48 4.85
C ASP A 394 21.65 -2.80 5.68
N ALA A 395 20.48 -2.38 5.19
CA ALA A 395 19.18 -2.56 5.85
C ALA A 395 18.45 -3.83 5.36
N ALA A 396 18.94 -4.47 4.31
CA ALA A 396 18.52 -5.79 3.86
C ALA A 396 19.68 -6.51 3.17
N LEU A 397 19.54 -7.82 2.98
CA LEU A 397 20.48 -8.62 2.20
C LEU A 397 19.81 -9.29 1.00
N MET A 398 20.51 -9.28 -0.14
CA MET A 398 20.10 -10.02 -1.32
C MET A 398 20.63 -11.46 -1.25
N VAL A 399 19.76 -12.44 -1.50
CA VAL A 399 20.12 -13.87 -1.51
C VAL A 399 19.84 -14.51 -2.87
N ARG A 400 20.54 -15.59 -3.19
CA ARG A 400 20.33 -16.38 -4.42
C ARG A 400 20.30 -17.87 -4.10
N GLY A 401 19.27 -18.54 -4.61
CA GLY A 401 19.08 -19.98 -4.43
C GLY A 401 18.95 -20.42 -2.97
N SER A 402 18.85 -21.72 -2.75
CA SER A 402 18.62 -22.30 -1.42
C SER A 402 19.87 -22.20 -0.53
N GLY A 403 21.06 -22.48 -1.07
CA GLY A 403 22.32 -22.40 -0.32
C GLY A 403 22.69 -20.99 0.16
N GLY A 404 22.55 -19.98 -0.70
CA GLY A 404 22.83 -18.58 -0.34
C GLY A 404 21.84 -18.07 0.72
N MET A 405 20.56 -18.41 0.58
CA MET A 405 19.55 -18.12 1.59
C MET A 405 19.87 -18.81 2.92
N ALA A 406 20.22 -20.11 2.89
CA ALA A 406 20.55 -20.86 4.10
C ALA A 406 21.72 -20.27 4.88
N ASN A 407 22.82 -19.93 4.19
CA ASN A 407 23.99 -19.31 4.82
C ASN A 407 23.62 -17.96 5.45
N THR A 408 22.94 -17.10 4.70
CA THR A 408 22.55 -15.76 5.16
C THR A 408 21.63 -15.82 6.40
N VAL A 409 20.64 -16.72 6.39
CA VAL A 409 19.74 -16.89 7.53
C VAL A 409 20.51 -17.43 8.74
N ARG A 410 21.40 -18.42 8.58
CA ARG A 410 22.24 -18.90 9.69
C ARG A 410 23.07 -17.78 10.30
N ASP A 411 23.71 -16.96 9.47
CA ASP A 411 24.51 -15.82 9.94
C ASP A 411 23.66 -14.83 10.75
N LEU A 412 22.47 -14.48 10.26
CA LEU A 412 21.55 -13.57 10.97
C LEU A 412 21.03 -14.16 12.28
N LEU A 413 20.77 -15.48 12.33
CA LEU A 413 20.31 -16.15 13.55
C LEU A 413 21.44 -16.35 14.57
N GLN A 414 22.68 -16.52 14.12
CA GLN A 414 23.86 -16.66 14.99
C GLN A 414 24.31 -15.31 15.56
N TYR A 415 24.31 -14.25 14.75
CA TYR A 415 24.76 -12.91 15.15
C TYR A 415 23.58 -11.97 15.39
N SER A 416 22.91 -12.17 16.53
CA SER A 416 21.66 -11.45 16.84
C SER A 416 21.77 -9.92 16.84
N ASP A 417 22.94 -9.36 17.19
CA ASP A 417 23.16 -7.91 17.18
C ASP A 417 23.21 -7.35 15.76
N LYS A 418 23.91 -8.03 14.84
CA LYS A 418 23.94 -7.65 13.41
C LYS A 418 22.53 -7.67 12.81
N ALA A 419 21.75 -8.69 13.15
CA ALA A 419 20.36 -8.81 12.70
C ALA A 419 19.46 -7.68 13.24
N LYS A 420 19.60 -7.33 14.53
CA LYS A 420 18.89 -6.21 15.15
C LYS A 420 19.27 -4.87 14.52
N GLU A 421 20.56 -4.62 14.31
CA GLU A 421 21.04 -3.40 13.66
C GLU A 421 20.51 -3.27 12.23
N MET A 422 20.54 -4.36 11.45
CA MET A 422 19.96 -4.38 10.10
C MET A 422 18.47 -4.05 10.13
N GLY A 423 17.71 -4.70 11.02
CA GLY A 423 16.29 -4.41 11.22
C GLY A 423 16.03 -2.97 11.62
N GLN A 424 16.87 -2.38 12.47
CA GLN A 424 16.71 -0.99 12.88
C GLN A 424 17.02 0.00 11.76
N ARG A 425 18.03 -0.27 10.91
CA ARG A 425 18.28 0.53 9.70
C ARG A 425 17.10 0.44 8.73
N ALA A 426 16.54 -0.76 8.55
CA ALA A 426 15.33 -0.98 7.75
C ALA A 426 14.17 -0.12 8.27
N LYS A 427 13.93 -0.14 9.58
CA LYS A 427 12.88 0.66 10.22
C LYS A 427 13.05 2.15 9.97
N VAL A 428 14.27 2.68 10.13
CA VAL A 428 14.56 4.10 9.87
C VAL A 428 14.25 4.48 8.43
N ILE A 429 14.64 3.65 7.44
CA ILE A 429 14.30 3.90 6.04
C ILE A 429 12.77 3.91 5.85
N THR A 430 12.07 2.97 6.49
CA THR A 430 10.60 2.90 6.45
C THR A 430 9.94 4.13 7.06
N GLU A 431 10.34 4.56 8.25
CA GLU A 431 9.82 5.75 8.93
C GLU A 431 10.06 7.03 8.10
N ASN A 432 11.22 7.13 7.46
CA ASN A 432 11.55 8.27 6.60
C ASN A 432 10.73 8.32 5.29
N ASN A 433 10.20 7.18 4.85
CA ASN A 433 9.45 7.06 3.59
C ASN A 433 7.93 6.88 3.80
N THR A 434 7.45 6.89 5.04
CA THR A 434 6.03 6.80 5.42
C THR A 434 5.49 8.12 6.00
N GLY A 435 4.18 8.17 6.21
CA GLY A 435 3.44 9.34 6.68
C GLY A 435 3.03 10.32 5.57
N ALA A 436 3.23 9.99 4.30
CA ALA A 436 2.96 10.90 3.19
C ALA A 436 1.46 11.21 3.05
N VAL A 437 0.61 10.19 3.17
CA VAL A 437 -0.85 10.28 3.17
C VAL A 437 -1.31 11.13 4.35
N LYS A 438 -0.81 10.86 5.57
CA LYS A 438 -1.18 11.63 6.76
C LYS A 438 -0.87 13.12 6.58
N LYS A 439 0.33 13.45 6.11
CA LYS A 439 0.73 14.84 5.79
C LYS A 439 -0.19 15.47 4.74
N ALA A 440 -0.58 14.72 3.71
CA ALA A 440 -1.50 15.23 2.68
C ALA A 440 -2.91 15.48 3.23
N VAL A 441 -3.44 14.62 4.11
CA VAL A 441 -4.72 14.85 4.78
C VAL A 441 -4.66 16.08 5.70
N GLU A 442 -3.58 16.23 6.47
CA GLU A 442 -3.34 17.41 7.31
C GLU A 442 -3.27 18.70 6.48
N LEU A 443 -2.64 18.67 5.30
CA LEU A 443 -2.63 19.79 4.37
C LEU A 443 -4.05 20.21 3.96
N ILE A 444 -4.88 19.24 3.56
CA ILE A 444 -6.28 19.52 3.18
C ILE A 444 -7.05 20.09 4.36
N ARG A 445 -6.89 19.53 5.57
CA ARG A 445 -7.51 20.04 6.80
C ARG A 445 -7.16 21.51 7.02
N ASN A 446 -5.87 21.84 7.00
CA ASN A 446 -5.38 23.20 7.24
C ASN A 446 -5.93 24.18 6.20
N MET A 447 -5.93 23.80 4.91
CA MET A 447 -6.48 24.64 3.84
C MET A 447 -8.00 24.86 3.97
N LEU A 448 -8.75 23.85 4.41
CA LEU A 448 -10.19 24.01 4.67
C LEU A 448 -10.44 24.99 5.83
N HIS A 449 -9.65 24.93 6.90
CA HIS A 449 -9.74 25.90 8.00
C HIS A 449 -9.44 27.33 7.53
N GLU A 450 -8.37 27.53 6.75
CA GLU A 450 -8.03 28.85 6.20
C GLU A 450 -9.12 29.39 5.26
N ALA A 451 -9.70 28.53 4.41
CA ALA A 451 -10.78 28.91 3.51
C ALA A 451 -12.07 29.30 4.26
N GLY A 452 -12.36 28.67 5.41
CA GLY A 452 -13.51 29.01 6.26
C GLY A 452 -13.39 30.38 6.93
N HIS A 453 -12.18 30.79 7.35
CA HIS A 453 -11.96 32.08 8.01
C HIS A 453 -12.02 33.27 7.05
N ARG A 454 -11.72 33.08 5.75
CA ARG A 454 -11.81 34.17 4.75
C ARG A 454 -13.24 34.54 4.34
N GLY A 455 -14.25 33.79 4.79
CA GLY A 455 -15.68 34.06 4.51
C GLY A 455 -16.40 34.89 5.58
N THR A 456 -15.71 35.38 6.60
CA THR A 456 -16.30 36.10 7.75
C THR A 456 -15.71 37.50 7.99
N VAL A 457 -15.01 38.09 7.02
CA VAL A 457 -14.47 39.46 7.10
C VAL A 457 -15.18 40.38 6.11
#